data_AF-A0A523PDS1-F1
#
_entry.id   AF-A0A523PDS1-F1
#
_cell.length_a   1.000
_cell.length_b   1.000
_cell.length_c   1.000
_cell.angle_alpha   90.00
_cell.angle_beta   90.00
_cell.angle_gamma   90.00
#
_symmetry.space_group_name_H-M   'P 1'
#
loop_
_entity.id
_entity.type
_entity.pdbx_description
1 polymer ?
#
loop_
_entity_poly.entity_id
_entity_poly.type
_entity_poly.pdbx_seq_one_letter_code
_entity_poly.pdbx_strand_id
1 'polypeptide(L)'
;MFESLIQMIEEHPKYGPAMAGALTGKLSLVLNYHTHSATDDYCVSICSKTGDAIELLGMGGDLGELVHIRAFGKTEAECIPLTTSLARALHEHYGLDDLPEIYLNGKPLPESPLNEEGARS
;
A
#
# COMPACT_ATOMS: atom_id res chain seq x y z
N MET A 1 5.61 -8.85 -13.04
CA MET A 1 5.47 -9.80 -11.92
C MET A 1 4.21 -9.52 -11.10
N PHE A 2 3.89 -8.26 -10.78
CA PHE A 2 2.68 -7.92 -10.01
C PHE A 2 1.38 -7.86 -10.83
N GLU A 3 1.44 -7.84 -12.16
CA GLU A 3 0.24 -7.82 -13.03
C GLU A 3 -0.74 -8.96 -12.71
N SER A 4 -0.26 -10.19 -12.54
CA SER A 4 -1.13 -11.31 -12.18
C SER A 4 -1.73 -11.18 -10.78
N LEU A 5 -0.97 -10.62 -9.82
CA LEU A 5 -1.49 -10.33 -8.48
C LEU A 5 -2.59 -9.28 -8.54
N ILE A 6 -2.38 -8.21 -9.31
CA ILE A 6 -3.36 -7.14 -9.49
C ILE A 6 -4.63 -7.67 -10.17
N GLN A 7 -4.48 -8.48 -11.21
CA GLN A 7 -5.61 -9.16 -11.84
C GLN A 7 -6.38 -10.02 -10.83
N MET A 8 -5.68 -10.80 -9.99
CA MET A 8 -6.32 -11.59 -8.94
C MET A 8 -7.06 -10.72 -7.92
N ILE A 9 -6.56 -9.52 -7.60
CA ILE A 9 -7.23 -8.56 -6.72
C ILE A 9 -8.53 -8.07 -7.37
N GLU A 10 -8.49 -7.70 -8.65
CA GLU A 10 -9.64 -7.20 -9.41
C GLU A 10 -10.74 -8.25 -9.56
N GLU A 11 -10.36 -9.50 -9.80
CA GLU A 11 -11.28 -10.62 -9.95
C GLU A 11 -11.84 -11.12 -8.60
N HIS A 12 -11.19 -10.78 -7.47
CA HIS A 12 -11.61 -11.25 -6.17
C HIS A 12 -12.91 -10.56 -5.70
N PRO A 13 -13.96 -11.32 -5.30
CA PRO A 13 -15.30 -10.79 -5.08
C PRO A 13 -15.41 -9.78 -3.94
N LYS A 14 -14.44 -9.77 -3.02
CA LYS A 14 -14.35 -8.77 -1.94
C LYS A 14 -13.35 -7.66 -2.25
N TYR A 15 -12.22 -7.98 -2.87
CA TYR A 15 -11.11 -7.03 -3.00
C TYR A 15 -11.28 -6.13 -4.21
N GLY A 16 -11.77 -6.67 -5.34
CA GLY A 16 -12.03 -5.91 -6.54
C GLY A 16 -12.99 -4.74 -6.28
N PRO A 17 -14.19 -4.98 -5.69
CA PRO A 17 -15.11 -3.89 -5.36
C PRO A 17 -14.54 -2.88 -4.35
N ALA A 18 -13.75 -3.33 -3.36
CA ALA A 18 -13.14 -2.44 -2.39
C ALA A 18 -12.09 -1.51 -3.04
N MET A 19 -11.21 -2.08 -3.87
CA MET A 19 -10.23 -1.32 -4.65
C MET A 19 -10.92 -0.35 -5.62
N ALA A 20 -11.89 -0.82 -6.41
CA ALA A 20 -12.64 0.03 -7.33
C ALA A 20 -13.33 1.20 -6.61
N GLY A 21 -13.90 0.95 -5.42
CA GLY A 21 -14.49 1.99 -4.57
C GLY A 21 -13.47 3.04 -4.13
N ALA A 22 -12.30 2.60 -3.64
CA ALA A 22 -11.23 3.51 -3.22
C ALA A 22 -10.69 4.35 -4.40
N LEU A 23 -10.49 3.74 -5.56
CA LEU A 23 -10.02 4.41 -6.77
C LEU A 23 -11.05 5.44 -7.29
N THR A 24 -12.33 5.06 -7.32
CA THR A 24 -13.42 5.98 -7.71
C THR A 24 -13.54 7.15 -6.75
N GLY A 25 -13.34 6.90 -5.45
CA GLY A 25 -13.28 7.92 -4.41
C GLY A 25 -11.99 8.75 -4.41
N LYS A 26 -11.02 8.43 -5.27
CA LYS A 26 -9.68 9.04 -5.33
C LYS A 26 -8.98 9.04 -3.98
N LEU A 27 -9.13 7.95 -3.23
CA LEU A 27 -8.48 7.81 -1.93
C LEU A 27 -7.00 7.50 -2.11
N SER A 28 -6.15 8.17 -1.34
CA SER A 28 -4.73 7.84 -1.28
C SER A 28 -4.53 6.42 -0.75
N LEU A 29 -3.61 5.68 -1.36
CA LEU A 29 -3.31 4.31 -0.98
C LEU A 29 -2.06 4.22 -0.10
N VAL A 30 -2.06 3.24 0.80
CA VAL A 30 -0.95 2.89 1.67
C VAL A 30 -0.69 1.39 1.56
N LEU A 31 0.58 1.01 1.44
CA LEU A 31 1.04 -0.37 1.55
C LEU A 31 1.66 -0.60 2.93
N ASN A 32 0.95 -1.32 3.78
CA ASN A 32 1.41 -1.65 5.13
C ASN A 32 1.89 -3.10 5.20
N TYR A 33 3.19 -3.31 5.16
CA TYR A 33 3.74 -4.64 5.43
C TYR A 33 3.94 -4.85 6.94
N HIS A 34 3.57 -6.03 7.42
CA HIS A 34 3.48 -6.32 8.85
C HIS A 34 3.55 -7.83 9.09
N THR A 35 3.84 -8.23 10.33
CA THR A 35 3.72 -9.62 10.77
C THR A 35 2.57 -9.77 11.77
N HIS A 36 1.94 -10.95 11.79
CA HIS A 36 0.93 -11.29 12.80
C HIS A 36 1.58 -11.80 14.09
N SER A 37 2.80 -12.35 13.99
CA SER A 37 3.66 -12.71 15.09
C SER A 37 5.14 -12.60 14.71
N ALA A 38 6.05 -12.60 15.69
CA ALA A 38 7.49 -12.43 15.44
C ALA A 38 8.13 -13.56 14.59
N THR A 39 7.43 -14.68 14.39
CA THR A 39 7.91 -15.85 13.65
C THR A 39 7.23 -16.02 12.29
N ASP A 40 6.25 -15.19 11.95
CA ASP A 40 5.51 -15.31 10.70
C ASP A 40 6.22 -14.59 9.55
N ASP A 41 5.96 -15.09 8.34
CA ASP A 41 6.24 -14.34 7.12
C ASP A 41 5.44 -13.03 7.14
N TYR A 42 6.02 -11.99 6.54
CA TYR A 42 5.38 -10.70 6.38
C TYR A 42 4.18 -10.80 5.44
N CYS A 43 3.09 -10.17 5.84
CA CYS A 43 1.94 -9.88 4.99
C CYS A 43 2.06 -8.44 4.49
N VAL A 44 1.35 -8.09 3.42
CA VAL A 44 1.16 -6.70 3.00
C VAL A 44 -0.33 -6.41 2.85
N SER A 45 -0.77 -5.34 3.50
CA SER A 45 -2.11 -4.80 3.33
C SER A 45 -2.07 -3.61 2.38
N ILE A 46 -3.00 -3.58 1.44
CA ILE A 46 -3.32 -2.38 0.67
C ILE A 46 -4.46 -1.69 1.40
N CYS A 47 -4.21 -0.47 1.86
CA CYS A 47 -5.16 0.32 2.62
C CYS A 47 -5.49 1.61 1.88
N SER A 48 -6.70 2.14 2.08
CA SER A 48 -7.01 3.53 1.77
C SER A 48 -6.80 4.41 3.00
N LYS A 49 -6.22 5.59 2.83
CA LYS A 49 -6.33 6.67 3.81
C LYS A 49 -7.70 7.32 3.65
N THR A 50 -8.58 7.12 4.63
CA THR A 50 -9.82 7.88 4.76
C THR A 50 -9.56 9.00 5.75
N GLY A 51 -9.04 10.15 5.29
CA GLY A 51 -8.34 11.00 6.26
C GLY A 51 -8.23 12.49 6.03
N ASP A 52 -8.18 13.04 4.82
CA ASP A 52 -7.79 14.47 4.70
C ASP A 52 -8.71 15.41 5.51
N ALA A 53 -10.02 15.12 5.55
CA ALA A 53 -10.97 15.87 6.37
C ALA A 53 -10.98 15.47 7.87
N ILE A 54 -10.55 14.26 8.22
CA ILE A 54 -10.54 13.72 9.60
C ILE A 54 -9.25 14.14 10.33
N GLU A 55 -8.11 14.14 9.63
CA GLU A 55 -6.82 14.66 10.13
C GLU A 55 -6.88 16.16 10.42
N LEU A 56 -7.58 16.95 9.58
CA LEU A 56 -7.87 18.37 9.82
C LEU A 56 -8.66 18.63 11.11
N LEU A 57 -9.42 17.63 11.58
CA LEU A 57 -10.18 17.67 12.83
C LEU A 57 -9.43 17.05 14.02
N GLY A 58 -8.15 16.70 13.85
CA GLY A 58 -7.30 16.16 14.92
C GLY A 58 -7.64 14.73 15.33
N MET A 59 -8.47 14.04 14.54
CA MET A 59 -8.68 12.59 14.67
C MET A 59 -7.71 11.93 13.68
N GLY A 60 -6.77 11.12 14.17
CA GLY A 60 -5.84 10.41 13.27
C GLY A 60 -6.64 9.60 12.26
N GLY A 61 -6.32 9.73 10.96
CA GLY A 61 -7.01 8.98 9.92
C GLY A 61 -6.83 7.48 10.14
N ASP A 62 -7.94 6.73 10.21
CA ASP A 62 -7.89 5.27 10.24
C ASP A 62 -7.48 4.74 8.86
N LEU A 63 -6.58 3.74 8.83
CA LEU A 63 -6.28 2.99 7.62
C LEU A 63 -7.38 1.96 7.37
N GLY A 64 -8.15 2.15 6.29
CA GLY A 64 -9.14 1.17 5.85
C GLY A 64 -8.49 0.07 5.02
N GLU A 65 -8.36 -1.14 5.55
CA GLU A 65 -7.80 -2.28 4.80
C GLU A 65 -8.73 -2.69 3.64
N LEU A 66 -8.21 -2.67 2.41
CA LEU A 66 -8.90 -3.05 1.19
C LEU A 66 -8.54 -4.48 0.77
N VAL A 67 -7.26 -4.81 0.86
CA VAL A 67 -6.67 -6.08 0.41
C VAL A 67 -5.66 -6.55 1.43
N HIS A 68 -5.63 -7.85 1.71
CA HIS A 68 -4.63 -8.48 2.56
C HIS A 68 -3.93 -9.61 1.81
N ILE A 69 -2.64 -9.46 1.54
CA ILE A 69 -1.79 -10.44 0.85
C ILE A 69 -0.88 -11.10 1.89
N ARG A 70 -1.02 -12.42 2.05
CA ARG A 70 -0.25 -13.19 3.04
C ARG A 70 1.06 -13.71 2.45
N ALA A 71 2.05 -13.93 3.33
CA ALA A 71 3.35 -14.50 2.97
C ALA A 71 4.01 -13.77 1.78
N PHE A 72 4.00 -12.44 1.85
CA PHE A 72 4.55 -11.55 0.83
C PHE A 72 6.09 -11.52 0.83
N GLY A 73 6.71 -11.68 2.00
CA GLY A 73 8.16 -11.80 2.15
C GLY A 73 8.52 -12.38 3.52
N LYS A 74 9.78 -12.79 3.71
CA LYS A 74 10.22 -13.47 4.94
C LYS A 74 10.92 -12.56 5.92
N THR A 75 11.50 -11.46 5.44
CA THR A 75 12.28 -10.52 6.25
C THR A 75 11.96 -9.09 5.86
N GLU A 76 12.14 -8.13 6.77
CA GLU A 76 11.95 -6.71 6.45
C GLU A 76 12.79 -6.24 5.25
N ALA A 77 14.06 -6.70 5.18
CA ALA A 77 14.98 -6.37 4.11
C ALA A 77 14.50 -6.85 2.73
N GLU A 78 13.74 -7.95 2.69
CA GLU A 78 13.09 -8.45 1.47
C GLU A 78 11.80 -7.68 1.17
N CYS A 79 11.02 -7.35 2.21
CA CYS A 79 9.73 -6.68 2.05
C CYS A 79 9.84 -5.26 1.52
N ILE A 80 10.89 -4.50 1.87
CA ILE A 80 11.07 -3.13 1.38
C ILE A 80 11.09 -3.06 -0.15
N PRO A 81 12.00 -3.75 -0.86
CA PRO A 81 12.04 -3.70 -2.33
C PRO A 81 10.79 -4.32 -2.98
N LEU A 82 10.22 -5.37 -2.39
CA LEU A 82 8.98 -5.99 -2.90
C LEU A 82 7.79 -5.03 -2.80
N THR A 83 7.60 -4.40 -1.65
CA THR A 83 6.49 -3.46 -1.39
C THR A 83 6.67 -2.21 -2.24
N THR A 84 7.90 -1.75 -2.43
CA THR A 84 8.22 -0.63 -3.34
C THR A 84 7.85 -0.96 -4.79
N SER A 85 8.17 -2.18 -5.23
CA SER A 85 7.84 -2.63 -6.58
C SER A 85 6.33 -2.81 -6.77
N LEU A 86 5.62 -3.28 -5.73
CA LEU A 86 4.16 -3.35 -5.74
C LEU A 86 3.52 -1.95 -5.79
N ALA A 87 4.04 -0.97 -5.04
CA ALA A 87 3.55 0.41 -5.07
C ALA A 87 3.64 1.00 -6.48
N ARG A 88 4.79 0.81 -7.15
CA ARG A 88 4.98 1.24 -8.54
C ARG A 88 4.02 0.54 -9.50
N ALA A 89 3.86 -0.77 -9.37
CA ALA A 89 2.95 -1.54 -10.20
C ALA A 89 1.49 -1.08 -10.04
N LEU A 90 1.04 -0.80 -8.82
CA LEU A 90 -0.30 -0.26 -8.56
C LEU A 90 -0.48 1.15 -9.13
N HIS A 91 0.52 2.02 -8.96
CA HIS A 91 0.53 3.37 -9.52
C HIS A 91 0.42 3.35 -11.04
N GLU A 92 1.24 2.54 -11.71
CA GLU A 92 1.24 2.41 -13.17
C GLU A 92 -0.05 1.77 -13.70
N HIS A 93 -0.52 0.69 -13.07
CA HIS A 93 -1.70 -0.05 -13.52
C HIS A 93 -2.99 0.74 -13.35
N TYR A 94 -3.16 1.43 -12.22
CA TYR A 94 -4.37 2.19 -11.92
C TYR A 94 -4.29 3.67 -12.31
N GLY A 95 -3.12 4.16 -12.75
CA GLY A 95 -2.91 5.57 -13.08
C GLY A 95 -3.16 6.48 -11.87
N LEU A 96 -2.59 6.11 -10.72
CA LEU A 96 -2.76 6.88 -9.48
C LEU A 96 -2.07 8.25 -9.59
N ASP A 97 -2.64 9.26 -8.96
CA ASP A 97 -2.06 10.62 -8.92
C ASP A 97 -0.74 10.64 -8.10
N ASP A 98 -0.69 9.82 -7.04
CA ASP A 98 0.46 9.69 -6.14
C ASP A 98 0.90 8.23 -6.00
N LEU A 99 2.20 8.01 -5.74
CA LEU A 99 2.72 6.69 -5.40
C LEU A 99 2.18 6.27 -4.02
N PRO A 100 1.68 5.03 -3.84
CA PRO A 100 1.26 4.56 -2.53
C PRO A 100 2.37 4.66 -1.49
N GLU A 101 2.07 5.24 -0.32
CA GLU A 101 3.04 5.32 0.78
C GLU A 101 3.31 3.94 1.37
N ILE A 102 4.51 3.73 1.93
CA ILE A 102 4.93 2.44 2.48
C ILE A 102 5.06 2.52 3.99
N TYR A 103 4.36 1.62 4.68
CA TYR A 103 4.27 1.55 6.13
C TYR A 103 4.82 0.20 6.60
N LEU A 104 5.48 0.22 7.77
CA LEU A 104 5.86 -0.96 8.53
C LEU A 104 5.08 -0.96 9.84
N ASN A 105 4.30 -2.02 10.07
CA ASN A 105 3.53 -2.19 11.31
C ASN A 105 2.69 -0.95 11.68
N GLY A 106 2.03 -0.36 10.68
CA GLY A 106 1.15 0.80 10.83
C GLY A 106 1.87 2.15 10.94
N LYS A 107 3.19 2.20 10.76
CA LYS A 107 3.96 3.45 10.80
C LYS A 107 4.62 3.73 9.45
N PRO A 108 4.63 4.97 8.97
CA PRO A 108 5.34 5.32 7.74
C PRO A 108 6.83 4.96 7.90
N LEU A 109 7.42 4.40 6.86
CA LEU A 109 8.87 4.29 6.81
C LEU A 109 9.47 5.70 6.78
N PRO A 110 10.60 5.95 7.46
CA PRO A 110 11.35 7.19 7.26
C PRO A 110 11.66 7.32 5.77
N GLU A 111 11.48 8.53 5.22
CA GLU A 111 11.56 8.78 3.78
C GLU A 111 12.74 8.05 3.15
N SER A 112 12.44 7.08 2.29
CA SER A 112 13.47 6.35 1.56
C SER A 112 14.17 7.34 0.61
N PRO A 113 15.51 7.36 0.52
CA PRO A 113 16.27 8.27 -0.36
C PRO A 113 15.99 8.08 -1.86
N LEU A 114 15.07 7.19 -2.24
CA LEU A 114 14.62 6.99 -3.63
C LEU A 114 13.84 8.19 -4.22
N ASN A 115 13.49 9.18 -3.40
CA ASN A 115 12.85 10.42 -3.85
C ASN A 115 13.86 11.52 -4.27
N GLU A 116 15.17 11.31 -4.12
CA GLU A 116 16.16 12.36 -4.42
C GLU A 116 16.58 12.45 -5.90
N GLU A 117 16.25 11.47 -6.75
CA GLU A 117 16.60 11.51 -8.18
C GLU A 117 15.60 12.29 -9.06
N GLY A 118 14.49 12.77 -8.51
CA GLY A 118 13.48 13.53 -9.27
C GLY A 118 13.53 15.06 -9.12
N ALA A 119 14.31 15.58 -8.16
CA ALA A 119 14.27 17.01 -7.79
C ALA A 119 15.53 17.81 -8.18
N ARG A 120 16.43 17.22 -8.98
CA ARG A 120 17.61 17.93 -9.52
C ARG A 120 17.87 17.54 -10.97
N SER A 121 17.20 18.19 -11.91
CA SER A 121 17.75 18.63 -13.21
C SER A 121 16.75 19.51 -13.93
#